data_AF-A0A8X6KG70-F1
#
_entry.id   AF-A0A8X6KG70-F1
#
_cell.length_a   1.000
_cell.length_b   1.000
_cell.length_c   1.000
_cell.angle_alpha   90.00
_cell.angle_beta   90.00
_cell.angle_gamma   90.00
#
_symmetry.space_group_name_H-M   'P 1'
#
loop_
_entity.id
_entity.type
_entity.pdbx_description
1 polymer ?
#
loop_
_entity_poly.entity_id
_entity_poly.type
_entity_poly.pdbx_seq_one_letter_code
_entity_poly.pdbx_strand_id
1 'polypeptide(L)'
;MIQAHGIPFCVTQTLFRSTRMGKLAHQVGQVFDAWGKPGGGMFEGNLGHLGDYDECVNLDMPELKDPDDPTKHQRGKYCLSQFQPLLPKKPQLYTLFHEIPELANISSKGTSFGATAKNAHWFYLLRFRMGACVPSACTSEDVQSIMSQIPKQLHISGTTEIVNCETKQSFTVTNGQIAVLAVIALFAFLVFIGTALDVITVLRQGDDPEPSTISKKTFYRVLVCFSAYTNYLKLINVTQKEETKHLSAVNGVRYITVTWVIVGHSYLYADYNQMTQAMRLALLPPNFLFQAVGNAMLTVDTFFLMSGMLVTYGVLKNQEKRKGLNVFMYIFHRYWRLTPPYAMTIAFMILTPILGSGPVWKITLDPLIKNCQANWWTNLLYVNNYVNTYDF
;
A
#
# COMPACT_ATOMS: atom_id res chain seq x y z
N MET A 1 -11.57 9.83 -39.55
CA MET A 1 -11.11 11.22 -39.37
C MET A 1 -11.67 11.71 -38.05
N ILE A 2 -10.86 11.67 -37.00
CA ILE A 2 -11.23 12.19 -35.67
C ILE A 2 -11.27 13.72 -35.82
N GLN A 3 -12.45 14.34 -35.71
CA GLN A 3 -12.57 15.79 -35.79
C GLN A 3 -11.81 16.42 -34.62
N ALA A 4 -10.73 17.15 -34.93
CA ALA A 4 -9.84 17.84 -33.99
C ALA A 4 -10.46 19.12 -33.39
N HIS A 5 -11.78 19.10 -33.11
CA HIS A 5 -12.45 20.20 -32.40
C HIS A 5 -12.53 19.84 -30.92
N GLY A 6 -11.46 20.13 -30.19
CA GLY A 6 -11.41 19.94 -28.73
C GLY A 6 -10.04 19.60 -28.15
N ILE A 7 -9.04 19.30 -28.98
CA ILE A 7 -7.70 18.97 -28.49
C ILE A 7 -7.05 20.26 -27.95
N PRO A 8 -6.62 20.32 -26.67
CA PRO A 8 -5.98 21.49 -26.10
C PRO A 8 -4.77 21.94 -26.91
N PHE A 9 -4.47 23.23 -26.83
CA PHE A 9 -3.37 23.86 -27.56
C PHE A 9 -2.04 23.14 -27.34
N CYS A 10 -1.77 22.62 -26.14
CA CYS A 10 -0.56 21.86 -25.82
C CYS A 10 -0.39 20.57 -26.64
N VAL A 11 -1.44 19.75 -26.79
CA VAL A 11 -1.37 18.50 -27.58
C VAL A 11 -1.36 18.81 -29.07
N THR A 12 -2.11 19.84 -29.49
CA THR A 12 -2.16 20.29 -30.89
C THR A 12 -0.83 20.88 -31.34
N GLN A 13 -0.14 21.66 -30.49
CA GLN A 13 1.18 22.22 -30.79
C GLN A 13 2.26 21.13 -30.88
N THR A 14 2.14 20.08 -30.05
CA THR A 14 3.01 18.89 -30.07
C THR A 14 2.79 18.07 -31.35
N LEU A 15 1.53 17.83 -31.72
CA LEU A 15 1.14 17.10 -32.95
C LEU A 15 1.44 17.87 -34.24
N PHE A 16 1.18 19.17 -34.30
CA PHE A 16 1.44 19.99 -35.49
C PHE A 16 2.93 20.28 -35.70
N ARG A 17 3.75 20.34 -34.63
CA ARG A 17 5.21 20.39 -34.79
C ARG A 17 5.78 19.03 -35.23
N SER A 18 5.09 17.91 -34.97
CA SER A 18 5.61 16.57 -35.25
C SER A 18 5.58 16.17 -36.71
N THR A 19 4.61 16.66 -37.46
CA THR A 19 4.50 16.43 -38.91
C THR A 19 5.62 17.10 -39.71
N ARG A 20 6.39 18.03 -39.10
CA ARG A 20 7.48 18.76 -39.77
C ARG A 20 8.87 18.14 -39.57
N MET A 21 9.06 17.24 -38.62
CA MET A 21 10.37 16.68 -38.27
C MET A 21 10.22 15.18 -37.98
N GLY A 22 10.63 14.31 -38.90
CA GLY A 22 10.40 12.86 -38.83
C GLY A 22 10.86 12.14 -37.54
N LYS A 23 11.69 12.78 -36.69
CA LYS A 23 12.06 12.28 -35.35
C LYS A 23 10.97 12.49 -34.29
N LEU A 24 10.22 13.58 -34.38
CA LEU A 24 9.16 13.91 -33.45
C LEU A 24 7.95 12.95 -33.59
N ALA A 25 7.78 12.31 -34.75
CA ALA A 25 6.77 11.27 -34.97
C ALA A 25 6.99 10.03 -34.08
N HIS A 26 8.25 9.64 -33.80
CA HIS A 26 8.55 8.52 -32.91
C HIS A 26 8.18 8.85 -31.46
N GLN A 27 8.58 10.02 -30.97
CA GLN A 27 8.30 10.45 -29.60
C GLN A 27 6.79 10.64 -29.36
N VAL A 28 6.07 11.19 -30.34
CA VAL A 28 4.61 11.27 -30.30
C VAL A 28 3.98 9.87 -30.29
N GLY A 29 4.53 8.92 -31.06
CA GLY A 29 4.13 7.52 -31.02
C GLY A 29 4.27 6.92 -29.62
N GLN A 30 5.41 7.15 -28.95
CA GLN A 30 5.64 6.69 -27.58
C GLN A 30 4.70 7.34 -26.56
N VAL A 31 4.38 8.62 -26.74
CA VAL A 31 3.38 9.30 -25.88
C VAL A 31 2.04 8.57 -25.96
N PHE A 32 1.54 8.26 -27.16
CA PHE A 32 0.28 7.51 -27.31
C PHE A 32 0.40 6.04 -26.92
N ASP A 33 1.59 5.44 -27.05
CA ASP A 33 1.80 4.06 -26.65
C ASP A 33 1.70 3.90 -25.13
N ALA A 34 2.30 4.85 -24.40
CA ALA A 34 2.26 4.93 -22.94
C ALA A 34 0.88 5.28 -22.36
N TRP A 35 -0.10 5.69 -23.18
CA TRP A 35 -1.47 5.94 -22.70
C TRP A 35 -2.16 4.67 -22.20
N GLY A 36 -3.04 4.87 -21.23
CA GLY A 36 -4.01 3.86 -20.82
C GLY A 36 -4.94 3.51 -21.97
N LYS A 37 -4.94 2.23 -22.36
CA LYS A 37 -5.83 1.68 -23.38
C LYS A 37 -6.85 0.75 -22.70
N PRO A 38 -8.15 0.83 -23.04
CA PRO A 38 -9.15 -0.08 -22.51
C PRO A 38 -8.80 -1.54 -22.83
N GLY A 39 -8.54 -2.32 -21.79
CA GLY A 39 -8.27 -3.75 -21.88
C GLY A 39 -9.55 -4.59 -21.98
N GLY A 40 -9.40 -5.88 -22.25
CA GLY A 40 -10.50 -6.84 -22.15
C GLY A 40 -11.04 -6.96 -20.72
N GLY A 41 -12.29 -7.42 -20.57
CA GLY A 41 -12.90 -7.66 -19.26
C GLY A 41 -13.57 -6.44 -18.60
N MET A 42 -13.80 -5.35 -19.34
CA MET A 42 -14.47 -4.15 -18.82
C MET A 42 -15.85 -4.45 -18.19
N PHE A 43 -16.65 -5.33 -18.81
CA PHE A 43 -17.94 -5.77 -18.27
C PHE A 43 -17.84 -6.82 -17.15
N GLU A 44 -16.65 -7.37 -16.90
CA GLU A 44 -16.37 -8.26 -15.76
C GLU A 44 -15.74 -7.51 -14.56
N GLY A 45 -15.44 -6.21 -14.72
CA GLY A 45 -14.90 -5.35 -13.66
C GLY A 45 -13.47 -4.87 -13.86
N ASN A 46 -12.86 -5.08 -15.04
CA ASN A 46 -11.58 -4.44 -15.39
C ASN A 46 -11.79 -2.94 -15.68
N LEU A 47 -11.59 -2.09 -14.68
CA LEU A 47 -11.86 -0.65 -14.78
C LEU A 47 -10.60 0.20 -14.68
N GLY A 48 -9.43 -0.42 -14.51
CA GLY A 48 -8.12 0.22 -14.38
C GLY A 48 -7.27 0.07 -15.63
N HIS A 49 -7.12 1.15 -16.38
CA HIS A 49 -6.31 1.23 -17.60
C HIS A 49 -5.20 2.25 -17.41
N LEU A 50 -4.14 1.86 -16.71
CA LEU A 50 -3.07 2.80 -16.34
C LEU A 50 -2.14 3.17 -17.50
N GLY A 51 -1.95 2.29 -18.48
CA GLY A 51 -0.89 2.49 -19.48
C GLY A 51 0.51 2.27 -18.87
N ASP A 52 1.55 2.68 -19.59
CA ASP A 52 2.93 2.55 -19.15
C ASP A 52 3.40 3.84 -18.47
N TYR A 53 3.42 3.81 -17.12
CA TYR A 53 3.85 4.94 -16.30
C TYR A 53 5.34 5.25 -16.50
N ASP A 54 6.19 4.22 -16.48
CA ASP A 54 7.63 4.39 -16.53
C ASP A 54 8.08 4.85 -17.91
N GLU A 55 7.48 4.33 -18.98
CA GLU A 55 7.68 4.86 -20.33
C GLU A 55 7.31 6.34 -20.36
N CYS A 56 6.09 6.70 -19.95
CA CYS A 56 5.62 8.08 -20.02
C CYS A 56 6.53 9.07 -19.28
N VAL A 57 6.85 8.80 -18.02
CA VAL A 57 7.60 9.73 -17.17
C VAL A 57 9.07 9.85 -17.62
N ASN A 58 9.62 8.80 -18.24
CA ASN A 58 10.98 8.81 -18.78
C ASN A 58 11.10 9.38 -20.19
N LEU A 59 10.00 9.72 -20.86
CA LEU A 59 10.04 10.37 -22.17
C LEU A 59 10.66 11.76 -22.07
N ASP A 60 11.72 11.98 -22.84
CA ASP A 60 12.37 13.28 -23.01
C ASP A 60 12.09 13.79 -24.43
N MET A 61 11.62 15.03 -24.53
CA MET A 61 11.20 15.66 -25.78
C MET A 61 12.09 16.89 -26.06
N PRO A 62 13.38 16.69 -26.42
CA PRO A 62 14.36 17.75 -26.58
C PRO A 62 14.02 18.76 -27.68
N GLU A 63 13.23 18.34 -28.67
CA GLU A 63 12.80 19.22 -29.78
C GLU A 63 11.67 20.19 -29.34
N LEU A 64 11.04 19.94 -28.19
CA LEU A 64 10.01 20.78 -27.60
C LEU A 64 10.61 21.56 -26.43
N LYS A 65 10.69 22.88 -26.57
CA LYS A 65 11.05 23.78 -25.48
C LYS A 65 9.85 24.00 -24.58
N ASP A 66 10.08 24.04 -23.28
CA ASP A 66 9.06 24.42 -22.32
C ASP A 66 8.58 25.86 -22.63
N PRO A 67 7.26 26.11 -22.78
CA PRO A 67 6.75 27.44 -23.03
C PRO A 67 7.06 28.43 -21.88
N ASP A 68 7.21 27.94 -20.65
CA ASP A 68 7.50 28.76 -19.46
C ASP A 68 9.01 28.95 -19.24
N ASP A 69 9.84 27.98 -19.66
CA ASP A 69 11.30 28.04 -19.56
C ASP A 69 11.99 27.55 -20.86
N PRO A 70 12.31 28.45 -21.80
CA PRO A 70 12.86 28.07 -23.11
C PRO A 70 14.29 27.49 -23.06
N THR A 71 14.90 27.41 -21.87
CA THR A 71 16.17 26.70 -21.65
C THR A 71 15.99 25.22 -21.31
N LYS A 72 14.77 24.81 -20.94
CA LYS A 72 14.44 23.43 -20.60
C LYS A 72 13.69 22.74 -21.73
N HIS A 73 14.03 21.46 -21.90
CA HIS A 73 13.30 20.53 -22.75
C HIS A 73 12.05 20.05 -22.04
N GLN A 74 11.00 19.78 -22.81
CA GLN A 74 9.79 19.17 -22.28
C GLN A 74 10.01 17.69 -21.97
N ARG A 75 9.32 17.21 -20.95
CA ARG A 75 9.31 15.80 -20.56
C ARG A 75 7.89 15.26 -20.59
N GLY A 76 7.75 13.94 -20.61
CA GLY A 76 6.48 13.30 -20.38
C GLY A 76 5.97 13.54 -18.96
N LYS A 77 4.67 13.81 -18.89
CA LYS A 77 3.88 14.05 -17.69
C LYS A 77 2.75 13.03 -17.67
N TYR A 78 2.78 12.14 -16.71
CA TYR A 78 1.75 11.14 -16.53
C TYR A 78 0.63 11.70 -15.67
N CYS A 79 -0.61 11.64 -16.14
CA CYS A 79 -1.79 12.08 -15.41
C CYS A 79 -2.78 10.94 -15.25
N LEU A 80 -3.27 10.71 -14.03
CA LEU A 80 -4.28 9.71 -13.76
C LEU A 80 -5.66 10.35 -13.69
N SER A 81 -6.55 9.94 -14.59
CA SER A 81 -7.95 10.36 -14.61
C SER A 81 -8.85 9.32 -13.99
N GLN A 82 -9.90 9.79 -13.31
CA GLN A 82 -10.99 8.99 -12.78
C GLN A 82 -12.30 9.47 -13.40
N PHE A 83 -13.03 8.53 -14.00
CA PHE A 83 -14.36 8.76 -14.51
C PHE A 83 -15.39 8.03 -13.67
N GLN A 84 -16.41 8.77 -13.26
CA GLN A 84 -17.54 8.29 -12.49
C GLN A 84 -18.82 8.53 -13.33
N PRO A 85 -19.54 7.47 -13.74
CA PRO A 85 -20.83 7.65 -14.40
C PRO A 85 -21.82 8.35 -13.46
N LEU A 86 -22.76 9.11 -14.04
CA LEU A 86 -23.80 9.78 -13.28
C LEU A 86 -24.71 8.74 -12.63
N LEU A 87 -24.62 8.63 -11.31
CA LEU A 87 -25.42 7.72 -10.50
C LEU A 87 -26.33 8.52 -9.56
N PRO A 88 -27.49 7.96 -9.17
CA PRO A 88 -28.31 8.55 -8.12
C PRO A 88 -27.53 8.66 -6.80
N LYS A 89 -28.07 9.39 -5.82
CA LYS A 89 -27.39 9.54 -4.53
C LYS A 89 -27.29 8.18 -3.85
N LYS A 90 -26.08 7.84 -3.38
CA LYS A 90 -25.80 6.60 -2.64
C LYS A 90 -26.71 6.51 -1.40
N PRO A 91 -27.55 5.46 -1.27
CA PRO A 91 -28.36 5.26 -0.07
C PRO A 91 -27.48 4.88 1.12
N GLN A 92 -27.96 5.16 2.35
CA GLN A 92 -27.18 4.91 3.58
C GLN A 92 -26.88 3.42 3.82
N LEU A 93 -27.79 2.53 3.44
CA LEU A 93 -27.62 1.08 3.54
C LEU A 93 -27.69 0.49 2.12
N TYR A 94 -26.57 -0.03 1.63
CA TYR A 94 -26.51 -0.74 0.36
C TYR A 94 -25.60 -1.95 0.52
N THR A 95 -26.03 -3.07 -0.04
CA THR A 95 -25.23 -4.29 -0.10
C THR A 95 -24.60 -4.42 -1.49
N LEU A 96 -23.56 -5.24 -1.61
CA LEU A 96 -22.91 -5.61 -2.88
C LEU A 96 -23.83 -6.35 -3.87
N PHE A 97 -25.10 -6.56 -3.50
CA PHE A 97 -26.09 -7.29 -4.29
C PHE A 97 -27.31 -6.44 -4.66
N HIS A 98 -27.34 -5.17 -4.25
CA HIS A 98 -28.51 -4.32 -4.44
C HIS A 98 -28.55 -3.75 -5.87
N GLU A 99 -29.65 -3.96 -6.58
CA GLU A 99 -29.90 -3.35 -7.89
C GLU A 99 -30.45 -1.93 -7.71
N ILE A 100 -30.03 -0.97 -8.53
CA ILE A 100 -30.53 0.41 -8.40
C ILE A 100 -31.97 0.45 -8.94
N PRO A 101 -32.98 0.76 -8.09
CA PRO A 101 -34.38 0.64 -8.48
C PRO A 101 -34.75 1.57 -9.64
N GLU A 102 -34.12 2.75 -9.76
CA GLU A 102 -34.35 3.66 -10.89
C GLU A 102 -33.85 3.10 -12.23
N LEU A 103 -32.87 2.20 -12.20
CA LEU A 103 -32.30 1.53 -13.38
C LEU A 103 -32.93 0.16 -13.66
N ALA A 104 -33.71 -0.38 -12.73
CA ALA A 104 -34.40 -1.66 -12.89
C ALA A 104 -35.39 -1.68 -14.06
N ASN A 105 -36.02 -0.55 -14.36
CA ASN A 105 -36.96 -0.42 -15.50
C ASN A 105 -36.26 -0.35 -16.86
N ILE A 106 -34.99 0.09 -16.91
CA ILE A 106 -34.18 0.15 -18.13
C ILE A 106 -33.50 -1.21 -18.41
N SER A 107 -33.48 -2.10 -17.40
CA SER A 107 -32.94 -3.45 -17.51
C SER A 107 -33.85 -4.37 -18.32
N SER A 108 -33.85 -4.23 -19.64
CA SER A 108 -34.37 -5.29 -20.52
C SER A 108 -33.51 -6.54 -20.33
N LYS A 109 -34.13 -7.63 -19.83
CA LYS A 109 -33.43 -8.89 -19.57
C LYS A 109 -32.77 -9.41 -20.85
N GLY A 110 -31.45 -9.57 -20.83
CA GLY A 110 -30.67 -10.14 -21.93
C GLY A 110 -29.91 -9.14 -22.81
N THR A 111 -30.01 -7.83 -22.59
CA THR A 111 -29.17 -6.83 -23.29
C THR A 111 -27.91 -6.48 -22.48
N SER A 112 -26.85 -6.05 -23.17
CA SER A 112 -25.61 -5.55 -22.53
C SER A 112 -25.88 -4.35 -21.62
N PHE A 113 -26.83 -3.49 -22.01
CA PHE A 113 -27.31 -2.39 -21.18
C PHE A 113 -28.06 -2.86 -19.93
N GLY A 114 -28.86 -3.93 -20.01
CA GLY A 114 -29.51 -4.52 -18.84
C GLY A 114 -28.53 -5.15 -17.86
N ALA A 115 -27.50 -5.85 -18.35
CA ALA A 115 -26.43 -6.37 -17.49
C ALA A 115 -25.63 -5.25 -16.81
N THR A 116 -25.37 -4.15 -17.53
CA THR A 116 -24.69 -2.97 -16.98
C THR A 116 -25.55 -2.24 -15.94
N ALA A 117 -26.86 -2.11 -16.20
CA ALA A 117 -27.81 -1.49 -15.27
C ALA A 117 -27.92 -2.26 -13.95
N LYS A 118 -27.95 -3.60 -14.01
CA LYS A 118 -27.93 -4.46 -12.82
C LYS A 118 -26.66 -4.29 -11.99
N ASN A 119 -25.52 -4.17 -12.65
CA ASN A 119 -24.21 -4.00 -12.01
C ASN A 119 -23.85 -2.54 -11.71
N ALA A 120 -24.74 -1.58 -11.94
CA ALA A 120 -24.44 -0.16 -11.82
C ALA A 120 -24.05 0.27 -10.39
N HIS A 121 -24.49 -0.47 -9.37
CA HIS A 121 -24.11 -0.24 -7.97
C HIS A 121 -22.60 -0.40 -7.72
N TRP A 122 -21.88 -1.20 -8.52
CA TRP A 122 -20.43 -1.35 -8.42
C TRP A 122 -19.69 -0.05 -8.69
N PHE A 123 -20.25 0.83 -9.52
CA PHE A 123 -19.62 2.10 -9.85
C PHE A 123 -19.61 3.08 -8.66
N TYR A 124 -20.32 2.83 -7.56
CA TYR A 124 -20.12 3.60 -6.32
C TYR A 124 -18.79 3.30 -5.62
N LEU A 125 -18.22 2.12 -5.89
CA LEU A 125 -16.99 1.61 -5.27
C LEU A 125 -15.82 1.62 -6.26
N LEU A 126 -16.08 1.22 -7.51
CA LEU A 126 -15.10 1.12 -8.56
C LEU A 126 -15.26 2.29 -9.54
N ARG A 127 -14.15 2.96 -9.83
CA ARG A 127 -14.11 4.10 -10.75
C ARG A 127 -13.32 3.71 -11.98
N PHE A 128 -13.75 4.17 -13.15
CA PHE A 128 -12.94 4.00 -14.35
C PHE A 128 -11.68 4.83 -14.19
N ARG A 129 -10.52 4.18 -14.18
CA ARG A 129 -9.22 4.84 -14.05
C ARG A 129 -8.49 4.72 -15.37
N MET A 130 -8.06 5.86 -15.90
CA MET A 130 -7.31 5.87 -17.15
C MET A 130 -6.10 6.78 -17.04
N GLY A 131 -4.92 6.25 -17.36
CA GLY A 131 -3.67 7.00 -17.44
C GLY A 131 -3.55 7.75 -18.75
N ALA A 132 -3.12 9.00 -18.68
CA ALA A 132 -2.80 9.87 -19.80
C ALA A 132 -1.32 10.19 -19.77
N CYS A 133 -0.63 10.10 -20.90
CA CYS A 133 0.71 10.66 -21.05
C CYS A 133 0.65 11.96 -21.84
N VAL A 134 1.01 13.09 -21.25
CA VAL A 134 1.02 14.37 -21.96
C VAL A 134 2.37 15.04 -21.83
N PRO A 135 2.74 15.98 -22.70
CA PRO A 135 3.92 16.80 -22.48
C PRO A 135 3.80 17.64 -21.20
N SER A 136 4.91 17.97 -20.57
CA SER A 136 4.98 18.75 -19.32
C SER A 136 4.31 20.13 -19.42
N ALA A 137 4.26 20.70 -20.63
CA ALA A 137 3.59 21.97 -20.93
C ALA A 137 2.06 21.92 -20.74
N CYS A 138 1.46 20.74 -20.67
CA CYS A 138 0.01 20.62 -20.50
C CYS A 138 -0.36 20.83 -19.03
N THR A 139 -1.32 21.71 -18.79
CA THR A 139 -1.91 21.90 -17.45
C THR A 139 -2.85 20.75 -17.09
N SER A 140 -3.18 20.60 -15.81
CA SER A 140 -4.20 19.62 -15.40
C SER A 140 -5.56 19.91 -16.05
N GLU A 141 -5.93 21.17 -16.20
CA GLU A 141 -7.20 21.56 -16.83
C GLU A 141 -7.27 21.13 -18.31
N ASP A 142 -6.16 21.26 -19.04
CA ASP A 142 -6.05 20.77 -20.42
C ASP A 142 -6.31 19.25 -20.50
N VAL A 143 -5.67 18.49 -19.61
CA VAL A 143 -5.86 17.04 -19.53
C VAL A 143 -7.30 16.68 -19.18
N GLN A 144 -7.96 17.47 -18.33
CA GLN A 144 -9.34 17.21 -17.93
C GLN A 144 -10.28 17.43 -19.12
N SER A 145 -10.02 18.47 -19.92
CA SER A 145 -10.74 18.73 -21.16
C SER A 145 -10.63 17.56 -22.14
N ILE A 146 -9.42 17.01 -22.34
CA ILE A 146 -9.17 15.84 -23.20
C ILE A 146 -9.96 14.63 -22.68
N MET A 147 -9.77 14.29 -21.40
CA MET A 147 -10.36 13.08 -20.83
C MET A 147 -11.89 13.16 -20.73
N SER A 148 -12.45 14.36 -20.62
CA SER A 148 -13.91 14.56 -20.62
C SER A 148 -14.56 14.35 -21.99
N GLN A 149 -13.80 14.35 -23.09
CA GLN A 149 -14.35 14.15 -24.45
C GLN A 149 -14.68 12.69 -24.73
N ILE A 150 -13.92 11.75 -24.18
CA ILE A 150 -14.12 10.31 -24.36
C ILE A 150 -15.53 9.89 -23.92
N PRO A 151 -15.99 10.15 -22.67
CA PRO A 151 -17.33 9.78 -22.25
C PRO A 151 -18.42 10.54 -23.03
N LYS A 152 -18.18 11.81 -23.42
CA LYS A 152 -19.12 12.58 -24.25
C LYS A 152 -19.33 11.96 -25.63
N GLN A 153 -18.26 11.50 -26.28
CA GLN A 153 -18.34 10.81 -27.58
C GLN A 153 -19.05 9.46 -27.49
N LEU A 154 -18.96 8.79 -26.34
CA LEU A 154 -19.69 7.56 -26.06
C LEU A 154 -21.13 7.80 -25.57
N HIS A 155 -21.59 9.06 -25.53
CA HIS A 155 -22.89 9.47 -24.98
C HIS A 155 -23.13 9.03 -23.53
N ILE A 156 -22.07 8.97 -22.72
CA ILE A 156 -22.13 8.62 -21.30
C ILE A 156 -21.99 9.90 -20.47
N SER A 157 -23.04 10.21 -19.69
CA SER A 157 -23.02 11.30 -18.73
C SER A 157 -22.29 10.89 -17.45
N GLY A 158 -21.36 11.74 -16.97
CA GLY A 158 -20.62 11.49 -15.74
C GLY A 158 -19.62 12.60 -15.43
N THR A 159 -18.91 12.46 -14.31
CA THR A 159 -17.86 13.38 -13.89
C THR A 159 -16.48 12.78 -14.18
N THR A 160 -15.59 13.61 -14.74
CA THR A 160 -14.17 13.26 -14.96
C THR A 160 -13.33 14.14 -14.07
N GLU A 161 -12.53 13.52 -13.21
CA GLU A 161 -11.62 14.19 -12.28
C GLU A 161 -10.19 13.72 -12.53
N ILE A 162 -9.23 14.62 -12.42
CA ILE A 162 -7.82 14.26 -12.43
C ILE A 162 -7.37 14.14 -11.00
N VAL A 163 -6.86 12.95 -10.66
CA VAL A 163 -6.43 12.65 -9.31
C VAL A 163 -5.03 13.21 -9.05
N ASN A 164 -4.13 12.96 -10.00
CA ASN A 164 -2.74 13.38 -9.88
C ASN A 164 -2.08 13.46 -11.26
N CYS A 165 -1.09 14.34 -11.37
CA CYS A 165 -0.22 14.47 -12.54
C CYS A 165 1.23 14.56 -12.08
N GLU A 166 2.10 13.74 -12.66
CA GLU A 166 3.50 13.61 -12.26
C GLU A 166 4.43 13.75 -13.46
N THR A 167 5.57 14.37 -13.20
CA THR A 167 6.72 14.37 -14.10
C THR A 167 7.87 13.66 -13.41
N LYS A 168 8.97 13.40 -14.12
CA LYS A 168 10.16 12.76 -13.55
C LYS A 168 10.76 13.65 -12.46
N GLN A 169 10.35 13.40 -11.22
CA GLN A 169 10.86 14.11 -10.06
C GLN A 169 12.14 13.43 -9.58
N SER A 170 13.19 14.23 -9.34
CA SER A 170 14.37 13.72 -8.64
C SER A 170 13.98 13.33 -7.23
N PHE A 171 14.44 12.16 -6.75
CA PHE A 171 14.21 11.72 -5.38
C PHE A 171 14.72 12.76 -4.38
N THR A 172 13.81 13.56 -3.81
CA THR A 172 14.13 14.52 -2.75
C THR A 172 13.90 13.84 -1.42
N VAL A 173 14.99 13.54 -0.70
CA VAL A 173 14.91 12.90 0.61
C VAL A 173 14.55 13.97 1.65
N THR A 174 13.43 13.78 2.35
CA THR A 174 12.99 14.69 3.41
C THR A 174 13.84 14.47 4.67
N ASN A 175 14.05 15.52 5.48
CA ASN A 175 14.78 15.44 6.75
C ASN A 175 14.34 14.27 7.65
N GLY A 176 13.01 13.99 7.70
CA GLY A 176 12.47 12.86 8.45
C GLY A 176 12.92 11.49 7.90
N GLN A 177 13.01 11.33 6.59
CA GLN A 177 13.50 10.11 5.96
C GLN A 177 15.00 9.91 6.20
N ILE A 178 15.80 10.99 6.17
CA ILE A 178 17.22 10.95 6.52
C ILE A 178 17.40 10.48 7.97
N ALA A 179 16.61 11.02 8.90
CA ALA A 179 16.65 10.62 10.30
C ALA A 179 16.32 9.12 10.49
N VAL A 180 15.28 8.64 9.81
CA VAL A 180 14.91 7.21 9.86
C VAL A 180 16.00 6.32 9.25
N LEU A 181 16.56 6.71 8.11
CA LEU A 181 17.67 5.98 7.48
C LEU A 181 18.90 5.93 8.39
N ALA A 182 19.23 7.03 9.08
CA ALA A 182 20.33 7.06 10.05
C ALA A 182 20.10 6.09 11.22
N VAL A 183 18.87 6.01 11.74
CA VAL A 183 18.51 5.06 12.81
C VAL A 183 18.63 3.62 12.32
N ILE A 184 18.10 3.30 11.13
CA ILE A 184 18.21 1.95 10.56
C ILE A 184 19.67 1.59 10.28
N ALA A 185 20.47 2.52 9.76
CA ALA A 185 21.89 2.33 9.53
C ALA A 185 22.65 2.06 10.85
N LEU A 186 22.31 2.79 11.93
CA LEU A 186 22.86 2.54 13.26
C LEU A 186 22.51 1.13 13.77
N PHE A 187 21.26 0.69 13.63
CA PHE A 187 20.86 -0.68 14.00
C PHE A 187 21.58 -1.72 13.16
N ALA A 188 21.68 -1.53 11.84
CA ALA A 188 22.41 -2.43 10.94
C ALA A 188 23.89 -2.51 11.32
N PHE A 189 24.50 -1.39 11.70
CA PHE A 189 25.88 -1.34 12.19
C PHE A 189 26.07 -2.08 13.52
N LEU A 190 25.15 -1.91 14.48
CA LEU A 190 25.17 -2.67 15.74
C LEU A 190 25.01 -4.18 15.49
N VAL A 191 24.13 -4.57 14.57
CA VAL A 191 23.96 -5.97 14.15
C VAL A 191 25.23 -6.51 13.49
N PHE A 192 25.87 -5.72 12.62
CA PHE A 192 27.11 -6.10 11.96
C PHE A 192 28.24 -6.33 12.98
N ILE A 193 28.49 -5.36 13.88
CA ILE A 193 29.50 -5.51 14.94
C ILE A 193 29.17 -6.68 15.86
N GLY A 194 27.91 -6.78 16.31
CA GLY A 194 27.47 -7.84 17.20
C GLY A 194 27.68 -9.22 16.58
N THR A 195 27.35 -9.37 15.30
CA THR A 195 27.52 -10.63 14.56
C THR A 195 29.00 -10.93 14.30
N ALA A 196 29.79 -9.94 13.89
CA ALA A 196 31.22 -10.12 13.66
C ALA A 196 31.95 -10.55 14.94
N LEU A 197 31.65 -9.91 16.08
CA LEU A 197 32.23 -10.29 17.36
C LEU A 197 31.83 -11.70 17.78
N ASP A 198 30.54 -12.03 17.64
CA ASP A 198 30.00 -13.35 17.99
C ASP A 198 30.64 -14.47 17.15
N VAL A 199 30.72 -14.27 15.82
CA VAL A 199 31.38 -15.21 14.91
C VAL A 199 32.87 -15.34 15.21
N ILE A 200 33.60 -14.24 15.46
CA ILE A 200 35.03 -14.29 15.83
C ILE A 200 35.21 -15.04 17.13
N THR A 201 34.34 -14.85 18.13
CA THR A 201 34.43 -15.62 19.37
C THR A 201 34.15 -17.09 19.16
N VAL A 202 33.12 -17.46 18.39
CA VAL A 202 32.83 -18.87 18.07
C VAL A 202 34.00 -19.52 17.32
N LEU A 203 34.59 -18.82 16.34
CA LEU A 203 35.75 -19.33 15.58
C LEU A 203 37.03 -19.44 16.43
N ARG A 204 37.27 -18.49 17.34
CA ARG A 204 38.46 -18.52 18.23
C ARG A 204 38.33 -19.52 19.36
N GLN A 205 37.11 -19.76 19.82
CA GLN A 205 36.83 -20.62 20.96
C GLN A 205 36.81 -22.10 20.57
N GLY A 206 36.59 -22.43 19.29
CA GLY A 206 36.68 -23.82 18.81
C GLY A 206 35.78 -24.77 19.62
N ASP A 207 36.29 -25.95 19.94
CA ASP A 207 35.63 -26.97 20.77
C ASP A 207 35.95 -26.81 22.29
N ASP A 208 36.56 -25.68 22.70
CA ASP A 208 36.96 -25.49 24.09
C ASP A 208 35.74 -25.18 24.99
N PRO A 209 35.55 -25.95 26.09
CA PRO A 209 34.36 -25.86 26.93
C PRO A 209 34.34 -24.64 27.87
N GLU A 210 35.43 -23.87 28.00
CA GLU A 210 35.45 -22.69 28.87
C GLU A 210 35.03 -21.40 28.15
N PRO A 211 34.07 -20.61 28.72
CA PRO A 211 33.70 -19.31 28.19
C PRO A 211 34.88 -18.33 28.27
N SER A 212 35.31 -17.79 27.12
CA SER A 212 36.39 -16.81 27.05
C SER A 212 36.20 -15.66 28.06
N THR A 213 37.27 -15.15 28.67
CA THR A 213 37.23 -14.03 29.63
C THR A 213 36.55 -12.77 29.06
N ILE A 214 36.59 -12.60 27.74
CA ILE A 214 35.90 -11.55 26.99
C ILE A 214 34.37 -11.68 27.10
N SER A 215 33.85 -12.92 27.12
CA SER A 215 32.42 -13.25 27.21
C SER A 215 31.77 -12.78 28.52
N LYS A 216 32.57 -12.61 29.58
CA LYS A 216 32.10 -12.14 30.89
C LYS A 216 31.86 -10.63 30.96
N LYS A 217 32.39 -9.83 30.02
CA LYS A 217 32.23 -8.36 30.04
C LYS A 217 30.81 -7.96 29.67
N THR A 218 30.19 -7.06 30.44
CA THR A 218 28.84 -6.55 30.19
C THR A 218 28.70 -5.95 28.79
N PHE A 219 29.71 -5.22 28.31
CA PHE A 219 29.73 -4.63 26.98
C PHE A 219 29.64 -5.68 25.86
N TYR A 220 30.36 -6.80 26.01
CA TYR A 220 30.29 -7.92 25.08
C TYR A 220 28.87 -8.51 25.04
N ARG A 221 28.26 -8.75 26.21
CA ARG A 221 26.88 -9.28 26.29
C ARG A 221 25.87 -8.37 25.58
N VAL A 222 26.01 -7.05 25.72
CA VAL A 222 25.13 -6.09 25.04
C VAL A 222 25.30 -6.15 23.53
N LEU A 223 26.53 -6.21 23.01
CA LEU A 223 26.77 -6.29 21.57
C LEU A 223 26.30 -7.62 20.97
N VAL A 224 26.51 -8.74 21.66
CA VAL A 224 26.04 -10.06 21.20
C VAL A 224 24.52 -10.16 21.19
N CYS A 225 23.79 -9.35 21.96
CA CYS A 225 22.32 -9.28 21.83
C CYS A 225 21.86 -8.86 20.42
N PHE A 226 22.68 -8.10 19.69
CA PHE A 226 22.41 -7.69 18.32
C PHE A 226 22.94 -8.70 17.27
N SER A 227 23.63 -9.78 17.68
CA SER A 227 24.14 -10.78 16.76
C SER A 227 23.02 -11.47 15.99
N ALA A 228 23.06 -11.38 14.66
CA ALA A 228 22.14 -12.07 13.78
C ALA A 228 22.33 -13.58 13.86
N TYR A 229 23.57 -14.07 14.00
CA TYR A 229 23.89 -15.50 14.05
C TYR A 229 23.24 -16.19 15.27
N THR A 230 23.54 -15.71 16.48
CA THR A 230 22.97 -16.29 17.71
C THR A 230 21.45 -16.12 17.76
N ASN A 231 20.91 -14.98 17.33
CA ASN A 231 19.45 -14.77 17.31
C ASN A 231 18.76 -15.66 16.27
N TYR A 232 19.38 -15.91 15.11
CA TYR A 232 18.86 -16.83 14.11
C TYR A 232 18.85 -18.27 14.61
N LEU A 233 19.95 -18.75 15.22
CA LEU A 233 20.00 -20.08 15.83
C LEU A 233 18.95 -20.25 16.93
N LYS A 234 18.71 -19.21 17.74
CA LYS A 234 17.62 -19.20 18.74
C LYS A 234 16.24 -19.22 18.08
N LEU A 235 16.07 -18.55 16.95
CA LEU A 235 14.79 -18.46 16.23
C LEU A 235 14.39 -19.81 15.61
N ILE A 236 15.34 -20.53 15.01
CA ILE A 236 15.10 -21.85 14.42
C ILE A 236 15.05 -22.98 15.45
N ASN A 237 15.46 -22.70 16.69
CA ASN A 237 15.45 -23.70 17.75
C ASN A 237 14.01 -24.00 18.20
N VAL A 238 13.52 -25.19 17.81
CA VAL A 238 12.17 -25.68 18.15
C VAL A 238 12.11 -26.32 19.54
N THR A 239 13.25 -26.45 20.23
CA THR A 239 13.32 -27.14 21.53
C THR A 239 12.64 -26.31 22.62
N GLN A 240 11.50 -26.78 23.11
CA GLN A 240 10.77 -26.12 24.20
C GLN A 240 11.30 -26.57 25.56
N LYS A 241 11.38 -25.61 26.50
CA LYS A 241 11.64 -25.93 27.90
C LYS A 241 10.46 -26.70 28.47
N GLU A 242 10.73 -27.71 29.32
CA GLU A 242 9.70 -28.56 29.93
C GLU A 242 8.59 -27.75 30.61
N GLU A 243 8.95 -26.67 31.33
CA GLU A 243 7.98 -25.77 31.98
C GLU A 243 6.97 -25.10 31.02
N THR A 244 7.32 -24.94 29.74
CA THR A 244 6.49 -24.27 28.73
C THR A 244 5.80 -25.24 27.77
N LYS A 245 6.09 -26.53 27.88
CA LYS A 245 5.58 -27.58 26.98
C LYS A 245 4.05 -27.67 27.01
N HIS A 246 3.43 -27.38 28.16
CA HIS A 246 1.97 -27.33 28.32
C HIS A 246 1.28 -26.18 27.57
N LEU A 247 2.02 -25.13 27.20
CA LEU A 247 1.51 -23.99 26.43
C LEU A 247 1.79 -24.13 24.92
N SER A 248 2.28 -25.29 24.48
CA SER A 248 2.61 -25.56 23.07
C SER A 248 1.41 -25.38 22.14
N ALA A 249 0.21 -25.78 22.56
CA ALA A 249 -1.03 -25.59 21.81
C ALA A 249 -1.31 -24.10 21.48
N VAL A 250 -0.95 -23.18 22.38
CA VAL A 250 -1.12 -21.73 22.18
C VAL A 250 -0.27 -21.23 21.01
N ASN A 251 0.91 -21.84 20.79
CA ASN A 251 1.74 -21.50 19.63
C ASN A 251 1.09 -21.93 18.31
N GLY A 252 0.39 -23.07 18.30
CA GLY A 252 -0.40 -23.51 17.14
C GLY A 252 -1.57 -22.58 16.83
N VAL A 253 -2.33 -22.17 17.86
CA VAL A 253 -3.39 -21.16 17.72
C VAL A 253 -2.83 -19.86 17.15
N ARG A 254 -1.70 -19.38 17.68
CA ARG A 254 -1.04 -18.17 17.17
C ARG A 254 -0.69 -18.30 15.69
N TYR A 255 -0.14 -19.42 15.25
CA TYR A 255 0.20 -19.64 13.85
C TYR A 255 -1.02 -19.56 12.93
N ILE A 256 -2.12 -20.22 13.31
CA ILE A 256 -3.37 -20.19 12.55
C ILE A 256 -3.93 -18.77 12.50
N THR A 257 -3.99 -18.07 13.63
CA THR A 257 -4.48 -16.69 13.69
C THR A 257 -3.63 -15.74 12.83
N VAL A 258 -2.30 -15.80 12.94
CA VAL A 258 -1.40 -14.94 12.13
C VAL A 258 -1.59 -15.20 10.65
N THR A 259 -1.69 -16.47 10.25
CA THR A 259 -1.95 -16.85 8.84
C THR A 259 -3.28 -16.28 8.37
N TRP A 260 -4.31 -16.38 9.21
CA TRP A 260 -5.63 -15.83 8.91
C TRP A 260 -5.61 -14.29 8.76
N VAL A 261 -4.88 -13.58 9.63
CA VAL A 261 -4.67 -12.13 9.52
C VAL A 261 -4.00 -11.75 8.20
N ILE A 262 -2.95 -12.48 7.80
CA ILE A 262 -2.22 -12.23 6.55
C ILE A 262 -3.16 -12.36 5.34
N VAL A 263 -3.95 -13.44 5.30
CA VAL A 263 -4.94 -13.64 4.22
C VAL A 263 -5.96 -12.50 4.22
N GLY A 264 -6.52 -12.12 5.37
CA GLY A 264 -7.47 -11.02 5.49
C GLY A 264 -6.93 -9.68 4.97
N HIS A 265 -5.71 -9.30 5.38
CA HIS A 265 -5.08 -8.05 4.95
C HIS A 265 -4.72 -8.06 3.46
N SER A 266 -4.39 -9.22 2.90
CA SER A 266 -4.10 -9.37 1.47
C SER A 266 -5.32 -9.04 0.60
N TYR A 267 -6.53 -9.40 1.05
CA TYR A 267 -7.77 -9.01 0.37
C TYR A 267 -8.19 -7.57 0.70
N LEU A 268 -8.01 -7.10 1.94
CA LEU A 268 -8.42 -5.75 2.35
C LEU A 268 -7.72 -4.64 1.54
N TYR A 269 -6.42 -4.77 1.32
CA TYR A 269 -5.59 -3.74 0.66
C TYR A 269 -5.43 -3.95 -0.85
N ALA A 270 -6.13 -4.92 -1.44
CA ALA A 270 -6.11 -5.13 -2.88
C ALA A 270 -6.84 -3.98 -3.60
N ASP A 271 -6.23 -3.40 -4.64
CA ASP A 271 -6.91 -2.43 -5.50
C ASP A 271 -7.82 -3.14 -6.49
N TYR A 272 -9.10 -3.23 -6.14
CA TYR A 272 -10.11 -3.89 -6.95
C TYR A 272 -10.30 -3.29 -8.35
N ASN A 273 -9.90 -2.03 -8.59
CA ASN A 273 -9.99 -1.43 -9.93
C ASN A 273 -9.01 -2.09 -10.91
N GLN A 274 -7.94 -2.72 -10.43
CA GLN A 274 -6.93 -3.39 -11.25
C GLN A 274 -7.22 -4.88 -11.45
N MET A 275 -8.30 -5.40 -10.87
CA MET A 275 -8.68 -6.79 -11.08
C MET A 275 -9.40 -6.94 -12.42
N THR A 276 -8.98 -7.93 -13.21
CA THR A 276 -9.62 -8.25 -14.50
C THR A 276 -11.09 -8.65 -14.35
N GLN A 277 -11.46 -9.24 -13.21
CA GLN A 277 -12.80 -9.77 -12.92
C GLN A 277 -13.35 -9.25 -11.57
N ALA A 278 -13.20 -7.96 -11.29
CA ALA A 278 -13.59 -7.38 -10.01
C ALA A 278 -15.06 -7.65 -9.63
N MET A 279 -15.98 -7.70 -10.60
CA MET A 279 -17.40 -7.94 -10.31
C MET A 279 -17.70 -9.37 -9.83
N ARG A 280 -16.80 -10.33 -10.08
CA ARG A 280 -16.94 -11.70 -9.54
C ARG A 280 -16.78 -11.76 -8.04
N LEU A 281 -16.28 -10.70 -7.40
CA LEU A 281 -16.22 -10.62 -5.95
C LEU A 281 -17.60 -10.73 -5.30
N ALA A 282 -18.69 -10.35 -5.97
CA ALA A 282 -20.05 -10.60 -5.47
C ALA A 282 -20.33 -12.10 -5.25
N LEU A 283 -19.66 -13.00 -5.96
CA LEU A 283 -19.88 -14.45 -5.81
C LEU A 283 -19.12 -15.06 -4.63
N LEU A 284 -18.20 -14.31 -4.01
CA LEU A 284 -17.37 -14.82 -2.92
C LEU A 284 -18.09 -14.84 -1.56
N PRO A 285 -18.83 -13.80 -1.12
CA PRO A 285 -19.54 -13.80 0.16
C PRO A 285 -20.38 -15.05 0.46
N PRO A 286 -21.20 -15.62 -0.43
CA PRO A 286 -22.01 -16.80 -0.08
C PRO A 286 -21.16 -18.05 0.23
N ASN A 287 -19.88 -18.09 -0.14
CA ASN A 287 -19.04 -19.25 0.13
C ASN A 287 -18.61 -19.30 1.59
N PHE A 288 -18.88 -20.44 2.24
CA PHE A 288 -18.54 -20.67 3.65
C PHE A 288 -17.05 -20.43 3.95
N LEU A 289 -16.15 -20.91 3.11
CA LEU A 289 -14.70 -20.70 3.31
C LEU A 289 -14.30 -19.22 3.20
N PHE A 290 -14.98 -18.46 2.33
CA PHE A 290 -14.69 -17.04 2.17
C PHE A 290 -15.22 -16.19 3.32
N GLN A 291 -16.19 -16.70 4.10
CA GLN A 291 -16.63 -16.04 5.33
C GLN A 291 -15.50 -15.85 6.34
N ALA A 292 -14.49 -16.73 6.34
CA ALA A 292 -13.28 -16.52 7.13
C ALA A 292 -12.55 -15.24 6.70
N VAL A 293 -12.39 -15.02 5.40
CA VAL A 293 -11.75 -13.80 4.87
C VAL A 293 -12.61 -12.57 5.12
N GLY A 294 -13.92 -12.66 4.84
CA GLY A 294 -14.87 -11.56 5.04
C GLY A 294 -14.97 -11.10 6.50
N ASN A 295 -14.86 -12.03 7.46
CA ASN A 295 -14.86 -11.75 8.89
C ASN A 295 -13.46 -11.77 9.51
N ALA A 296 -12.42 -11.41 8.75
CA ALA A 296 -11.05 -11.43 9.24
C ALA A 296 -10.82 -10.59 10.51
N MET A 297 -11.66 -9.59 10.79
CA MET A 297 -11.57 -8.80 12.03
C MET A 297 -11.74 -9.64 13.31
N LEU A 298 -12.47 -10.77 13.27
CA LEU A 298 -12.63 -11.69 14.40
C LEU A 298 -11.31 -12.33 14.85
N THR A 299 -10.27 -12.32 13.99
CA THR A 299 -8.93 -12.77 14.38
C THR A 299 -8.37 -11.99 15.56
N VAL A 300 -8.71 -10.71 15.69
CA VAL A 300 -8.23 -9.84 16.77
C VAL A 300 -8.71 -10.34 18.14
N ASP A 301 -9.91 -10.90 18.22
CA ASP A 301 -10.47 -11.46 19.46
C ASP A 301 -9.66 -12.64 19.97
N THR A 302 -9.13 -13.47 19.06
CA THR A 302 -8.26 -14.59 19.45
C THR A 302 -6.95 -14.08 20.07
N PHE A 303 -6.40 -12.95 19.59
CA PHE A 303 -5.23 -12.32 20.20
C PHE A 303 -5.53 -11.71 21.56
N PHE A 304 -6.71 -11.10 21.75
CA PHE A 304 -7.14 -10.62 23.06
C PHE A 304 -7.29 -11.77 24.06
N LEU A 305 -7.93 -12.87 23.65
CA LEU A 305 -8.08 -14.06 24.48
C LEU A 305 -6.72 -14.67 24.87
N MET A 306 -5.82 -14.87 23.89
CA MET A 306 -4.48 -15.39 24.16
C MET A 306 -3.67 -14.46 25.08
N SER A 307 -3.77 -13.15 24.88
CA SER A 307 -3.07 -12.16 25.72
C SER A 307 -3.60 -12.19 27.15
N GLY A 308 -4.92 -12.24 27.33
CA GLY A 308 -5.55 -12.36 28.65
C GLY A 308 -5.16 -13.66 29.36
N MET A 309 -5.24 -14.80 28.66
CA MET A 309 -4.86 -16.11 29.20
C MET A 309 -3.41 -16.14 29.69
N LEU A 310 -2.46 -15.63 28.88
CA LEU A 310 -1.03 -15.64 29.23
C LEU A 310 -0.71 -14.69 30.39
N VAL A 311 -1.38 -13.54 30.47
CA VAL A 311 -1.24 -12.63 31.62
C VAL A 311 -1.77 -13.28 32.88
N THR A 312 -2.97 -13.84 32.86
CA THR A 312 -3.57 -14.54 34.01
C THR A 312 -2.69 -15.70 34.48
N TYR A 313 -2.21 -16.54 33.56
CA TYR A 313 -1.30 -17.63 33.88
C TYR A 313 0.00 -17.13 34.55
N GLY A 314 0.60 -16.06 34.01
CA GLY A 314 1.80 -15.46 34.58
C GLY A 314 1.59 -14.84 35.97
N VAL A 315 0.42 -14.24 36.21
CA VAL A 315 0.04 -13.69 37.51
C VAL A 315 -0.14 -14.80 38.54
N LEU A 316 -0.88 -15.86 38.21
CA LEU A 316 -1.08 -17.00 39.10
C LEU A 316 0.25 -17.66 39.50
N LYS A 317 1.15 -17.88 38.53
CA LYS A 317 2.50 -18.43 38.79
C LYS A 317 3.36 -17.51 39.67
N ASN A 318 3.18 -16.19 39.59
CA ASN A 318 3.90 -15.25 40.45
C ASN A 318 3.32 -15.21 41.88
N GLN A 319 2.01 -15.37 42.02
CA GLN A 319 1.37 -15.48 43.33
C GLN A 319 1.75 -16.77 44.07
N GLU A 320 1.87 -17.89 43.37
CA GLU A 320 2.42 -19.14 43.95
C GLU A 320 3.83 -18.94 44.52
N LYS A 321 4.64 -18.08 43.87
CA LYS A 321 5.98 -17.71 44.33
C LYS A 321 5.99 -16.61 45.40
N ARG A 322 4.82 -16.26 45.97
CA ARG A 322 4.61 -15.17 46.94
C ARG A 322 5.16 -13.82 46.49
N LYS A 323 5.26 -13.58 45.19
CA LYS A 323 5.62 -12.26 44.64
C LYS A 323 4.34 -11.45 44.45
N GLY A 324 4.34 -10.21 44.95
CA GLY A 324 3.22 -9.28 44.77
C GLY A 324 2.98 -8.93 43.29
N LEU A 325 1.80 -8.39 42.99
CA LEU A 325 1.41 -7.96 41.64
C LEU A 325 1.88 -6.52 41.38
N ASN A 326 3.02 -6.34 40.72
CA ASN A 326 3.44 -5.03 40.23
C ASN A 326 2.80 -4.72 38.88
N VAL A 327 1.57 -4.20 38.89
CA VAL A 327 0.80 -3.83 37.68
C VAL A 327 1.61 -2.90 36.77
N PHE A 328 2.28 -1.90 37.34
CA PHE A 328 3.13 -0.97 36.60
C PHE A 328 4.21 -1.68 35.78
N MET A 329 4.86 -2.70 36.36
CA MET A 329 5.90 -3.46 35.67
C MET A 329 5.35 -4.29 34.51
N TYR A 330 4.13 -4.83 34.64
CA TYR A 330 3.46 -5.52 33.53
C TYR A 330 3.13 -4.58 32.38
N ILE A 331 2.60 -3.39 32.68
CA ILE A 331 2.29 -2.36 31.67
C ILE A 331 3.58 -1.92 30.97
N PHE A 332 4.64 -1.63 31.74
CA PHE A 332 5.93 -1.23 31.19
C PHE A 332 6.52 -2.31 30.27
N HIS A 333 6.55 -3.57 30.69
CA HIS A 333 7.03 -4.67 29.85
C HIS A 333 6.19 -4.84 28.59
N ARG A 334 4.86 -4.66 28.69
CA ARG A 334 3.97 -4.72 27.52
C ARG A 334 4.28 -3.60 26.53
N TYR A 335 4.46 -2.38 27.03
CA TYR A 335 4.85 -1.23 26.21
C TYR A 335 6.21 -1.46 25.56
N TRP A 336 7.25 -1.79 26.34
CA TRP A 336 8.60 -2.04 25.82
C TRP A 336 8.67 -3.19 24.81
N ARG A 337 7.78 -4.18 24.90
CA ARG A 337 7.72 -5.30 23.96
C ARG A 337 7.04 -4.92 22.64
N LEU A 338 5.97 -4.14 22.66
CA LEU A 338 5.13 -3.85 21.49
C LEU A 338 5.57 -2.59 20.74
N THR A 339 6.04 -1.58 21.47
CA THR A 339 6.41 -0.28 20.89
C THR A 339 7.58 -0.37 19.90
N PRO A 340 8.67 -1.11 20.13
CA PRO A 340 9.78 -1.14 19.18
C PRO A 340 9.40 -1.74 17.81
N PRO A 341 8.73 -2.90 17.71
CA PRO A 341 8.21 -3.38 16.43
C PRO A 341 7.27 -2.38 15.76
N TYR A 342 6.41 -1.72 16.53
CA TYR A 342 5.48 -0.74 15.97
C TYR A 342 6.18 0.52 15.44
N ALA A 343 7.17 1.02 16.17
CA ALA A 343 8.03 2.12 15.72
C ALA A 343 8.77 1.77 14.42
N MET A 344 9.23 0.51 14.28
CA MET A 344 9.83 0.03 13.02
C MET A 344 8.84 0.00 11.86
N THR A 345 7.58 -0.37 12.10
CA THR A 345 6.55 -0.32 11.03
C THR A 345 6.24 1.12 10.60
N ILE A 346 6.20 2.07 11.53
CA ILE A 346 6.05 3.51 11.23
C ILE A 346 7.26 4.02 10.44
N ALA A 347 8.47 3.66 10.87
CA ALA A 347 9.71 3.99 10.17
C ALA A 347 9.69 3.47 8.72
N PHE A 348 9.24 2.23 8.51
CA PHE A 348 9.09 1.66 7.18
C PHE A 348 8.10 2.47 6.33
N MET A 349 6.92 2.81 6.87
CA MET A 349 5.92 3.63 6.17
C MET A 349 6.45 5.00 5.73
N ILE A 350 7.33 5.63 6.51
CA ILE A 350 7.95 6.92 6.17
C ILE A 350 8.96 6.77 5.00
N LEU A 351 9.61 5.62 4.87
CA LEU A 351 10.59 5.32 3.83
C LEU A 351 9.96 4.80 2.53
N THR A 352 8.73 4.29 2.59
CA THR A 352 7.97 3.74 1.47
C THR A 352 8.07 4.60 0.19
N PRO A 353 7.91 5.94 0.19
CA PRO A 353 8.03 6.77 -1.01
C PRO A 353 9.37 6.72 -1.75
N ILE A 354 10.45 6.27 -1.08
CA ILE A 354 11.79 6.13 -1.69
C ILE A 354 11.91 4.79 -2.42
N LEU A 355 11.16 3.77 -1.98
CA LEU A 355 11.24 2.42 -2.53
C LEU A 355 10.53 2.28 -3.88
N GLY A 356 9.61 3.18 -4.21
CA GLY A 356 8.91 3.15 -5.48
C GLY A 356 8.00 4.35 -5.71
N SER A 357 7.63 4.53 -6.97
CA SER A 357 6.66 5.52 -7.45
C SER A 357 5.69 4.84 -8.40
N GLY A 358 4.48 5.38 -8.53
CA GLY A 358 3.54 4.88 -9.51
C GLY A 358 2.12 5.41 -9.33
N PRO A 359 1.26 5.20 -10.33
CA PRO A 359 -0.08 5.78 -10.36
C PRO A 359 -1.01 5.20 -9.30
N VAL A 360 -0.95 3.89 -9.05
CA VAL A 360 -1.72 3.24 -7.98
C VAL A 360 -1.20 3.66 -6.61
N TRP A 361 0.13 3.75 -6.47
CA TRP A 361 0.79 4.16 -5.23
C TRP A 361 0.28 5.50 -4.70
N LYS A 362 0.06 6.46 -5.61
CA LYS A 362 -0.43 7.79 -5.28
C LYS A 362 -1.88 7.81 -4.78
N ILE A 363 -2.69 6.85 -5.22
CA ILE A 363 -4.08 6.74 -4.77
C ILE A 363 -4.15 5.99 -3.45
N THR A 364 -3.37 4.91 -3.31
CA THR A 364 -3.53 3.97 -2.20
C THR A 364 -2.59 4.29 -1.03
N LEU A 365 -1.30 4.47 -1.31
CA LEU A 365 -0.24 4.59 -0.30
C LEU A 365 0.02 6.04 0.13
N ASP A 366 0.01 7.01 -0.76
CA ASP A 366 0.30 8.41 -0.41
C ASP A 366 -0.63 8.99 0.67
N PRO A 367 -1.97 8.80 0.64
CA PRO A 367 -2.85 9.25 1.72
C PRO A 367 -2.50 8.61 3.05
N LEU A 368 -2.25 7.29 3.07
CA LEU A 368 -1.83 6.55 4.26
C LEU A 368 -0.51 7.08 4.82
N ILE A 369 0.45 7.39 3.96
CA ILE A 369 1.76 7.92 4.35
C ILE A 369 1.63 9.33 4.92
N LYS A 370 0.83 10.21 4.30
CA LYS A 370 0.54 11.56 4.83
C LYS A 370 -0.12 11.49 6.21
N ASN A 371 -1.12 10.62 6.37
CA ASN A 371 -1.80 10.41 7.65
C ASN A 371 -0.84 9.85 8.70
N CYS A 372 0.05 8.93 8.31
CA CYS A 372 1.10 8.41 9.18
C CYS A 372 2.09 9.51 9.60
N GLN A 373 2.55 10.36 8.68
CA GLN A 373 3.48 11.46 8.96
C GLN A 373 2.86 12.55 9.84
N ALA A 374 1.54 12.77 9.77
CA ALA A 374 0.84 13.70 10.65
C ALA A 374 0.62 13.10 12.06
N ASN A 375 0.32 11.80 12.14
CA ASN A 375 -0.17 11.14 13.35
C ASN A 375 0.77 10.06 13.92
N TRP A 376 2.07 10.06 13.59
CA TRP A 376 3.00 9.03 14.07
C TRP A 376 3.14 9.03 15.61
N TRP A 377 3.08 10.21 16.24
CA TRP A 377 3.24 10.36 17.68
C TRP A 377 2.02 9.82 18.46
N THR A 378 0.80 9.98 17.93
CA THR A 378 -0.42 9.45 18.57
C THR A 378 -0.40 7.93 18.57
N ASN A 379 0.14 7.33 17.50
CA ASN A 379 0.36 5.91 17.38
C ASN A 379 1.38 5.38 18.40
N LEU A 380 2.52 6.05 18.58
CA LEU A 380 3.53 5.63 19.58
C LEU A 380 3.06 5.74 21.04
N LEU A 381 2.12 6.66 21.31
CA LEU A 381 1.50 6.83 22.62
C LEU A 381 0.22 5.99 22.81
N TYR A 382 -0.23 5.25 21.78
CA TYR A 382 -1.49 4.49 21.79
C TYR A 382 -2.74 5.34 22.10
N VAL A 383 -2.74 6.62 21.71
CA VAL A 383 -3.89 7.54 21.88
C VAL A 383 -4.64 7.81 20.58
N ASN A 384 -4.35 7.03 19.54
CA ASN A 384 -4.96 7.14 18.21
C ASN A 384 -6.49 6.96 18.20
N ASN A 385 -7.07 6.33 19.23
CA ASN A 385 -8.52 6.21 19.38
C ASN A 385 -9.19 7.45 19.99
N TYR A 386 -8.41 8.40 20.51
CA TYR A 386 -8.92 9.59 21.20
C TYR A 386 -8.56 10.90 20.49
N VAL A 387 -7.54 10.89 19.64
CA VAL A 387 -7.02 12.07 18.94
C VAL A 387 -7.23 11.87 17.43
N ASN A 388 -7.93 12.82 16.79
CA ASN A 388 -8.16 12.87 15.33
C ASN A 388 -8.78 11.59 14.74
N THR A 389 -9.87 11.10 15.33
CA THR A 389 -10.58 9.88 14.91
C THR A 389 -11.28 9.95 13.55
N TYR A 390 -11.28 11.11 12.87
CA TYR A 390 -12.03 11.35 11.63
C TYR A 390 -11.15 11.58 10.39
N ASP A 391 -9.82 11.64 10.53
CA ASP A 391 -8.88 11.87 9.42
C ASP A 391 -8.23 10.53 8.98
N PHE A 392 -9.06 9.59 8.53
CA PHE A 392 -8.62 8.27 8.06
C PHE A 392 -8.16 8.25 6.59
#